data_AF-A0AAU2UC38-F1
#
_entry.id   AF-A0AAU2UC38-F1
#
_cell.length_a   1.000
_cell.length_b   1.000
_cell.length_c   1.000
_cell.angle_alpha   90.00
_cell.angle_beta   90.00
_cell.angle_gamma   90.00
#
_symmetry.space_group_name_H-M   'P 1'
#
loop_
_entity.id
_entity.type
_entity.pdbx_description
1 polymer ?
#
loop_
_entity_poly.entity_id
_entity_poly.type
_entity_poly.pdbx_seq_one_letter_code
_entity_poly.pdbx_strand_id
1 'polypeptide(L)'
;MRYRGQRNAVLRAIPDADPPVCWCCGTGQGPMRSDVHQSAGHLCARCWAFGPRGRNEWLRAASALCIALGLPKKEWDESGFRNSWLQETAQRHRITAWVDAGRTDQPTVAFGWLAKDILAAARAELEAMEDELQRSRVRPSTHR
;
A
#
# COMPACT_ATOMS: atom_id res chain seq x y z
N MET A 1 24.79 -8.27 36.76
CA MET A 1 24.43 -7.20 35.81
C MET A 1 23.09 -7.54 35.16
N ARG A 2 22.00 -6.89 35.56
CA ARG A 2 20.67 -7.05 34.95
C ARG A 2 20.16 -5.65 34.62
N TYR A 3 20.11 -5.31 33.33
CA TYR A 3 19.41 -4.10 32.89
C TYR A 3 17.93 -4.46 32.71
N ARG A 4 17.12 -4.07 33.69
CA ARG A 4 15.65 -4.05 33.62
C ARG A 4 15.21 -2.63 33.25
N GLY A 5 14.39 -2.52 32.22
CA GLY A 5 13.36 -1.49 32.12
C GLY A 5 13.75 -0.20 31.41
N GLN A 6 13.47 -0.14 30.11
CA GLN A 6 12.89 1.08 29.54
C GLN A 6 11.52 0.70 28.98
N ARG A 7 10.51 0.88 29.85
CA ARG A 7 9.09 0.88 29.50
C ARG A 7 8.80 2.22 28.82
N ASN A 8 8.08 2.15 27.69
CA ASN A 8 7.20 3.19 27.17
C ASN A 8 7.77 4.62 27.26
N ALA A 9 8.62 5.00 26.30
CA ALA A 9 8.68 6.39 25.90
C ALA A 9 7.32 6.73 25.29
N VAL A 10 6.40 7.21 26.13
CA VAL A 10 5.20 7.92 25.71
C VAL A 10 5.71 9.02 24.78
N LEU A 11 5.38 8.91 23.50
CA LEU A 11 5.52 9.98 22.51
C LEU A 11 4.82 11.20 23.11
N ARG A 12 5.58 12.08 23.78
CA ARG A 12 5.09 13.39 24.17
C ARG A 12 4.82 14.13 22.87
N ALA A 13 3.56 14.51 22.68
CA ALA A 13 3.16 15.36 21.56
C ALA A 13 4.05 16.61 21.56
N ILE A 14 4.78 16.81 20.47
CA ILE A 14 5.47 18.07 20.20
C ILE A 14 4.35 19.10 19.96
N PRO A 15 4.22 20.16 20.78
CA PRO A 15 3.02 21.02 20.79
C PRO A 15 2.74 21.75 19.48
N ASP A 16 3.74 21.83 18.59
CA ASP A 16 3.69 22.58 17.32
C ASP A 16 3.93 21.69 16.09
N ALA A 17 3.88 20.37 16.23
CA ALA A 17 3.93 19.49 15.07
C ALA A 17 2.56 19.42 14.42
N ASP A 18 2.48 19.70 13.11
CA ASP A 18 1.28 19.43 12.32
C ASP A 18 0.79 18.01 12.59
N PRO A 19 -0.53 17.80 12.74
CA PRO A 19 -1.08 16.49 13.04
C PRO A 19 -0.65 15.52 11.93
N PRO A 20 -0.17 14.31 12.29
CA PRO A 20 0.30 13.35 11.29
C PRO A 20 -0.83 13.02 10.30
N VAL A 21 -0.55 13.16 9.01
CA VAL A 21 -1.49 12.81 7.94
C VAL A 21 -1.46 11.31 7.65
N CYS A 22 -2.63 10.71 7.40
CA CYS A 22 -2.68 9.32 6.99
C CYS A 22 -2.14 9.19 5.57
N TRP A 23 -1.13 8.34 5.40
CA TRP A 23 -0.52 8.15 4.09
C TRP A 23 -1.50 7.62 3.02
N CYS A 24 -2.47 6.79 3.43
CA CYS A 24 -3.43 6.16 2.52
C CYS A 24 -4.55 7.11 2.07
N CYS A 25 -5.13 7.90 2.98
CA CYS A 25 -6.28 8.77 2.64
C CYS A 25 -5.97 10.26 2.66
N GLY A 26 -4.75 10.65 3.04
CA GLY A 26 -4.35 12.05 3.20
C GLY A 26 -4.98 12.77 4.40
N THR A 27 -5.77 12.09 5.24
CA THR A 27 -6.47 12.72 6.38
C THR A 27 -5.88 12.29 7.73
N GLY A 28 -5.89 13.18 8.71
CA GLY A 28 -5.43 12.90 10.09
C GLY A 28 -6.56 12.52 11.05
N GLN A 29 -7.66 11.92 10.58
CA GLN A 29 -8.84 11.72 11.43
C GLN A 29 -8.73 10.46 12.30
N GLY A 30 -8.67 10.65 13.62
CA GLY A 30 -8.72 9.59 14.62
C GLY A 30 -7.35 9.08 15.08
N PRO A 31 -7.31 7.95 15.82
CA PRO A 31 -6.06 7.37 16.29
C PRO A 31 -5.13 7.01 15.12
N MET A 32 -3.91 7.54 15.16
CA MET A 32 -2.88 7.30 14.16
C MET A 32 -1.90 6.26 14.68
N ARG A 33 -1.53 5.30 13.83
CA ARG A 33 -0.54 4.28 14.14
C ARG A 33 0.63 4.40 13.16
N SER A 34 1.84 4.55 13.68
CA SER A 34 3.07 4.21 12.96
C SER A 34 3.19 2.69 13.02
N ASP A 35 2.90 2.00 11.95
CA ASP A 35 2.76 0.54 11.95
C ASP A 35 4.08 -0.23 11.93
N VAL A 36 5.25 0.43 11.83
CA VAL A 36 6.53 -0.27 11.83
C VAL A 36 7.59 0.53 12.58
N HIS A 37 8.38 -0.16 13.42
CA HIS A 37 9.58 0.32 14.14
C HIS A 37 10.64 1.05 13.28
N GLN A 38 10.43 1.25 11.98
CA GLN A 38 11.40 1.75 11.01
C GLN A 38 10.86 2.81 10.03
N SER A 39 9.56 3.13 10.03
CA SER A 39 8.99 4.12 9.10
C SER A 39 8.32 5.29 9.84
N ALA A 40 8.50 6.52 9.35
CA ALA A 40 7.91 7.74 9.91
C ALA A 40 6.45 7.97 9.49
N GLY A 41 5.87 7.07 8.69
CA GLY A 41 4.51 7.17 8.18
C GLY A 41 3.44 6.78 9.21
N HIS A 42 2.25 7.38 9.09
CA HIS A 42 1.11 7.07 9.94
C HIS A 42 -0.09 6.60 9.11
N LEU A 43 -0.85 5.63 9.63
CA LEU A 43 -2.17 5.26 9.12
C LEU A 43 -3.26 5.60 10.13
N CYS A 44 -4.38 6.14 9.66
CA CYS A 44 -5.58 6.32 10.47
C CYS A 44 -6.31 4.98 10.66
N ALA A 45 -7.13 4.89 11.72
CA ALA A 45 -7.89 3.69 12.05
C ALA A 45 -8.71 3.12 10.88
N ARG A 46 -9.25 3.99 10.00
CA ARG A 46 -10.00 3.57 8.81
C ARG A 46 -9.10 2.89 7.77
N CYS A 47 -7.86 3.35 7.64
CA CYS A 47 -6.92 2.89 6.63
C CYS A 47 -6.09 1.68 7.06
N TRP A 48 -6.17 1.23 8.32
CA TRP A 48 -5.40 0.08 8.82
C TRP A 48 -5.70 -1.23 8.08
N ALA A 49 -6.96 -1.46 7.69
CA ALA A 49 -7.33 -2.63 6.89
C ALA A 49 -6.65 -2.61 5.51
N PHE A 50 -6.32 -1.42 5.03
CA PHE A 50 -5.67 -1.14 3.76
C PHE A 50 -4.17 -0.85 3.92
N GLY A 51 -3.54 -1.22 5.03
CA GLY A 51 -2.07 -1.22 5.10
C GLY A 51 -1.48 -2.30 4.16
N PRO A 52 -0.29 -2.10 3.58
CA PRO A 52 0.46 -3.07 2.82
C PRO A 52 0.73 -4.26 3.70
N ARG A 53 0.30 -5.42 3.23
CA ARG A 53 0.56 -6.67 3.93
C ARG A 53 1.46 -7.51 3.05
N GLY A 54 2.28 -8.32 3.70
CA GLY A 54 3.20 -9.19 2.98
C GLY A 54 4.36 -9.59 3.85
N ARG A 55 4.73 -10.87 3.75
CA ARG A 55 5.92 -11.42 4.40
C ARG A 55 7.23 -10.84 3.85
N ASN A 56 7.18 -10.21 2.67
CA ASN A 56 8.33 -9.68 1.94
C ASN A 56 7.95 -8.35 1.23
N GLU A 57 8.97 -7.67 0.72
CA GLU A 57 8.85 -6.36 0.08
C GLU A 57 7.96 -6.37 -1.17
N TRP A 58 8.04 -7.41 -2.01
CA TRP A 58 7.28 -7.46 -3.26
C TRP A 58 5.77 -7.64 -3.02
N LEU A 59 5.37 -8.42 -2.01
CA LEU A 59 3.96 -8.52 -1.61
C LEU A 59 3.44 -7.22 -1.01
N ARG A 60 4.26 -6.52 -0.22
CA ARG A 60 3.88 -5.20 0.31
C ARG A 60 3.76 -4.18 -0.81
N ALA A 61 4.66 -4.18 -1.78
CA ALA A 61 4.60 -3.32 -2.96
C ALA A 61 3.33 -3.56 -3.79
N ALA A 62 2.97 -4.83 -4.03
CA ALA A 62 1.72 -5.19 -4.71
C ALA A 62 0.48 -4.65 -3.97
N SER A 63 0.44 -4.82 -2.65
CA SER A 63 -0.65 -4.29 -1.83
C SER A 63 -0.69 -2.76 -1.90
N ALA A 64 0.46 -2.07 -1.79
CA ALA A 64 0.58 -0.62 -1.94
C ALA A 64 0.03 -0.12 -3.29
N LEU A 65 0.37 -0.80 -4.39
CA LEU A 65 -0.15 -0.52 -5.73
C LEU A 65 -1.67 -0.69 -5.80
N CYS A 66 -2.20 -1.80 -5.25
CA CYS A 66 -3.65 -2.07 -5.22
C CYS A 66 -4.41 -0.92 -4.54
N ILE A 67 -3.89 -0.43 -3.41
CA ILE A 67 -4.51 0.65 -2.64
C ILE A 67 -4.40 1.98 -3.39
N ALA A 68 -3.22 2.30 -3.94
CA ALA A 68 -2.97 3.54 -4.68
C ALA A 68 -3.87 3.69 -5.91
N LEU A 69 -4.18 2.57 -6.57
CA LEU A 69 -5.09 2.53 -7.72
C LEU A 69 -6.57 2.42 -7.33
N GLY A 70 -6.90 2.27 -6.05
CA GLY A 70 -8.27 2.11 -5.58
C GLY A 70 -8.93 0.82 -6.09
N LEU A 71 -8.14 -0.24 -6.31
CA LEU A 71 -8.65 -1.51 -6.81
C LEU A 71 -9.36 -2.30 -5.69
N PRO A 72 -10.41 -3.10 -6.01
CA PRO A 72 -11.10 -3.90 -5.02
C PRO A 72 -10.17 -4.93 -4.36
N LYS A 73 -9.79 -4.69 -3.10
CA LYS A 73 -8.79 -5.50 -2.36
C LYS A 73 -9.07 -7.00 -2.40
N LYS A 74 -10.33 -7.40 -2.22
CA LYS A 74 -10.73 -8.82 -2.23
C LYS A 74 -10.48 -9.51 -3.56
N GLU A 75 -10.60 -8.80 -4.67
CA GLU A 75 -10.46 -9.36 -6.02
C GLU A 75 -9.02 -9.31 -6.54
N TRP A 76 -8.23 -8.35 -6.06
CA TRP A 76 -6.90 -8.05 -6.57
C TRP A 76 -5.78 -8.48 -5.62
N ASP A 77 -5.94 -8.28 -4.31
CA ASP A 77 -4.88 -8.47 -3.31
C ASP A 77 -4.97 -9.83 -2.59
N GLU A 78 -6.17 -10.38 -2.38
CA GLU A 78 -6.36 -11.51 -1.46
C GLU A 78 -6.08 -12.89 -2.05
N SER A 79 -6.23 -13.11 -3.37
CA SER A 79 -5.78 -14.35 -4.06
C SER A 79 -5.99 -14.30 -5.58
N GLY A 80 -5.24 -15.12 -6.31
CA GLY A 80 -5.45 -15.38 -7.74
C GLY A 80 -4.40 -14.72 -8.65
N PHE A 81 -4.59 -14.85 -9.96
CA PHE A 81 -3.65 -14.34 -10.97
C PHE A 81 -3.49 -12.81 -10.91
N ARG A 82 -4.52 -12.05 -10.49
CA ARG A 82 -4.45 -10.59 -10.33
C ARG A 82 -3.46 -10.15 -9.26
N ASN A 83 -3.28 -10.95 -8.20
CA ASN A 83 -2.26 -10.67 -7.19
C ASN A 83 -0.86 -10.84 -7.77
N SER A 84 -0.65 -11.87 -8.61
CA SER A 84 0.61 -12.05 -9.34
C SER A 84 0.88 -10.88 -10.30
N TRP A 85 -0.15 -10.42 -11.03
CA TRP A 85 -0.04 -9.23 -11.89
C TRP A 85 0.37 -7.98 -11.10
N LEU A 86 -0.26 -7.73 -9.94
CA LEU A 86 0.15 -6.63 -9.07
C LEU A 86 1.61 -6.73 -8.63
N GLN A 87 2.10 -7.92 -8.29
CA GLN A 87 3.50 -8.12 -7.92
C GLN A 87 4.44 -7.82 -9.09
N GLU A 88 4.14 -8.35 -10.27
CA GLU A 88 4.95 -8.15 -11.48
C GLU A 88 4.96 -6.69 -11.93
N THR A 89 3.79 -6.05 -11.98
CA THR A 89 3.67 -4.63 -12.33
C THR A 89 4.38 -3.76 -11.30
N ALA A 90 4.20 -4.01 -10.00
CA ALA A 90 4.91 -3.27 -8.96
C ALA A 90 6.42 -3.39 -9.11
N GLN A 91 6.93 -4.60 -9.39
CA GLN A 91 8.35 -4.84 -9.62
C GLN A 91 8.86 -4.09 -10.86
N ARG A 92 8.15 -4.19 -12.00
CA ARG A 92 8.54 -3.56 -13.27
C ARG A 92 8.62 -2.04 -13.15
N HIS A 93 7.67 -1.44 -12.44
CA HIS A 93 7.60 0.00 -12.20
C HIS A 93 8.38 0.46 -10.96
N ARG A 94 9.16 -0.45 -10.32
CA ARG A 94 9.98 -0.18 -9.13
C ARG A 94 9.19 0.47 -7.99
N ILE A 95 7.95 0.05 -7.84
CA ILE A 95 7.07 0.48 -6.76
C ILE A 95 7.52 -0.19 -5.47
N THR A 96 7.69 0.61 -4.43
CA THR A 96 8.01 0.15 -3.08
C THR A 96 6.85 0.45 -2.15
N ALA A 97 6.64 -0.40 -1.15
CA ALA A 97 5.75 -0.02 -0.08
C ALA A 97 6.43 1.03 0.80
N TRP A 98 5.63 1.93 1.34
CA TRP A 98 6.12 3.01 2.18
C TRP A 98 6.83 2.50 3.44
N VAL A 99 6.41 1.36 3.98
CA VAL A 99 7.07 0.72 5.12
C VAL A 99 8.47 0.19 4.78
N ASP A 100 8.80 0.06 3.50
CA ASP A 100 10.11 -0.38 3.00
C ASP A 100 11.06 0.81 2.71
N ALA A 101 10.54 2.04 2.60
CA ALA A 101 11.29 3.22 2.18
C ALA A 101 12.21 3.81 3.28
N GLY A 102 12.23 3.27 4.49
CA GLY A 102 13.08 3.73 5.59
C GLY A 102 12.64 5.07 6.22
N ARG A 103 13.60 5.85 6.74
CA ARG A 103 13.38 7.13 7.45
C ARG A 103 13.46 8.34 6.49
N THR A 104 12.70 8.34 5.42
CA THR A 104 12.58 9.50 4.52
C THR A 104 11.60 10.53 5.06
N ASP A 105 11.69 11.77 4.56
CA ASP A 105 10.74 12.84 4.88
C ASP A 105 9.30 12.41 4.60
N GLN A 106 8.39 12.81 5.50
CA GLN A 106 6.99 12.46 5.39
C GLN A 106 6.39 13.12 4.13
N PRO A 107 5.76 12.35 3.23
CA PRO A 107 5.12 12.92 2.06
C PRO A 107 3.89 13.72 2.49
N THR A 108 3.71 14.89 1.87
CA THR A 108 2.59 15.81 2.14
C THR A 108 1.34 15.48 1.31
N VAL A 109 1.46 14.55 0.35
CA VAL A 109 0.36 14.09 -0.51
C VAL A 109 0.13 12.60 -0.35
N ALA A 110 -1.11 12.16 -0.56
CA ALA A 110 -1.48 10.74 -0.50
C ALA A 110 -0.60 9.91 -1.45
N PHE A 111 -0.11 8.77 -0.96
CA PHE A 111 0.83 7.91 -1.71
C PHE A 111 2.10 8.63 -2.21
N GLY A 112 2.54 9.74 -1.60
CA GLY A 112 3.51 10.69 -2.20
C GLY A 112 4.92 10.18 -2.53
N TRP A 113 5.23 8.90 -2.32
CA TRP A 113 6.43 8.24 -2.84
C TRP A 113 6.18 7.51 -4.18
N LEU A 114 4.93 7.45 -4.63
CA LEU A 114 4.50 6.90 -5.91
C LEU A 114 4.20 8.06 -6.86
N ALA A 115 5.05 8.22 -7.86
CA ALA A 115 4.88 9.27 -8.85
C ALA A 115 3.60 9.03 -9.68
N LYS A 116 2.92 10.12 -10.06
CA LYS A 116 1.60 10.04 -10.74
C LYS A 116 1.68 9.35 -12.11
N ASP A 117 2.76 9.58 -12.83
CA ASP A 117 3.08 8.93 -14.11
C ASP A 117 3.30 7.42 -13.94
N ILE A 118 4.00 7.00 -12.87
CA ILE A 118 4.18 5.60 -12.53
C ILE A 118 2.83 4.94 -12.22
N LEU A 119 1.97 5.60 -11.44
CA LEU A 119 0.62 5.08 -11.16
C LEU A 119 -0.24 4.98 -12.43
N ALA A 120 -0.15 5.96 -13.34
CA ALA A 120 -0.87 5.93 -14.60
C ALA A 120 -0.38 4.79 -15.51
N ALA A 121 0.93 4.58 -15.60
CA ALA A 121 1.52 3.50 -16.40
C ALA A 121 1.16 2.12 -15.83
N ALA A 122 1.26 1.95 -14.50
CA ALA A 122 0.87 0.72 -13.84
C ALA A 122 -0.62 0.41 -14.04
N ARG A 123 -1.50 1.42 -13.95
CA ARG A 123 -2.94 1.26 -14.24
C ARG A 123 -3.18 0.74 -15.65
N ALA A 124 -2.58 1.39 -16.66
CA ALA A 124 -2.76 1.00 -18.06
C ALA A 124 -2.31 -0.44 -18.33
N GLU A 125 -1.23 -0.87 -17.68
CA GLU A 125 -0.73 -2.24 -17.79
C GLU A 125 -1.71 -3.27 -17.20
N LEU A 126 -2.23 -3.00 -16.00
CA LEU A 126 -3.21 -3.88 -15.34
C LEU A 126 -4.53 -3.95 -16.13
N GLU A 127 -4.98 -2.83 -16.69
CA GLU A 127 -6.17 -2.76 -17.56
C GLU A 127 -5.96 -3.59 -18.84
N ALA A 128 -4.79 -3.51 -19.47
CA ALA A 128 -4.47 -4.33 -20.65
C ALA A 128 -4.45 -5.84 -20.35
N MET A 129 -3.97 -6.25 -19.17
CA MET A 129 -4.00 -7.66 -18.76
C MET A 129 -5.43 -8.15 -18.47
N GLU A 130 -6.27 -7.29 -17.88
CA GLU A 130 -7.69 -7.60 -17.66
C GLU A 130 -8.44 -7.71 -19.00
N ASP A 131 -8.18 -6.82 -19.96
CA ASP A 131 -8.75 -6.88 -21.31
C ASP A 131 -8.33 -8.16 -22.04
N GLU A 132 -7.05 -8.55 -21.93
CA GLU A 132 -6.56 -9.80 -22.49
C GLU A 132 -7.29 -11.01 -21.91
N LEU A 133 -7.49 -11.03 -20.59
CA LEU A 133 -8.25 -12.08 -19.93
C LEU A 133 -9.70 -12.12 -20.40
N GLN A 134 -10.38 -10.98 -20.52
CA GLN A 134 -11.77 -10.94 -21.00
C GLN A 134 -11.88 -11.41 -22.45
N ARG A 135 -10.91 -11.09 -23.31
CA ARG A 135 -10.86 -11.59 -24.70
C ARG A 135 -10.61 -13.10 -24.76
N SER A 136 -9.75 -13.61 -23.89
CA SER A 136 -9.37 -15.02 -23.83
C SER A 136 -10.41 -15.93 -23.16
N ARG A 137 -11.44 -15.35 -22.51
CA ARG A 137 -12.54 -16.12 -21.92
C ARG A 137 -13.39 -16.76 -23.01
N VAL A 138 -13.17 -18.06 -23.23
CA VAL A 138 -14.09 -18.91 -24.00
C VAL A 138 -15.45 -18.88 -23.30
N ARG A 139 -16.47 -18.30 -23.95
CA ARG A 139 -17.85 -18.48 -23.50
C ARG A 139 -18.14 -19.98 -23.53
N PRO A 140 -18.69 -20.58 -22.47
CA PRO A 140 -19.17 -21.96 -22.55
C PRO A 140 -20.08 -22.03 -23.78
N SER A 141 -19.71 -22.84 -24.76
CA SER A 141 -20.59 -23.13 -25.89
C SER A 141 -21.89 -23.61 -25.25
N THR A 142 -22.97 -22.90 -25.52
CA THR A 142 -24.30 -23.27 -25.06
C THR A 142 -24.62 -24.57 -25.79
N HIS A 143 -24.21 -25.70 -25.22
CA HIS A 143 -24.59 -27.02 -25.69
C HIS A 143 -26.10 -27.12 -25.48
N ARG A 144 -26.83 -26.80 -26.54
CA ARG A 144 -28.20 -27.29 -26.77
C ARG A 144 -28.15 -28.76 -27.10
#